data_AF-A0A2P6RUP1-F1
#
_entry.id   AF-A0A2P6RUP1-F1
#
_cell.length_a   1.000
_cell.length_b   1.000
_cell.length_c   1.000
_cell.angle_alpha   90.00
_cell.angle_beta   90.00
_cell.angle_gamma   90.00
#
_symmetry.space_group_name_H-M   'P 1'
#
loop_
_entity.id
_entity.type
_entity.pdbx_description
1 polymer ?
#
loop_
_entity_poly.entity_id
_entity_poly.type
_entity_poly.pdbx_seq_one_letter_code
_entity_poly.pdbx_strand_id
1 'polypeptide(L)'
;MFYHKVIGVSTFFLFVEGKAASPEVSKVLESITGVKLIYRTKELEEQQARSQIWNETWLSSFFYKPCNYELFVKQSLNMEMAIVMARDAGMDWIIHLDTDELLHPAGAKEYSLRQLLLDVPGNVDMAGG
;
A
#
# COMPACT_ATOMS: atom_id res chain seq x y z
N MET A 1 -11.45 -6.86 -3.32
CA MET A 1 -11.69 -5.41 -3.07
C MET A 1 -13.05 -5.08 -2.44
N PHE A 2 -14.12 -5.88 -2.63
CA PHE A 2 -15.44 -5.58 -2.05
C PHE A 2 -15.38 -5.33 -0.53
N TYR A 3 -14.78 -6.23 0.24
CA TYR A 3 -14.70 -6.08 1.70
C TYR A 3 -13.91 -4.83 2.13
N HIS A 4 -12.85 -4.48 1.40
CA HIS A 4 -12.08 -3.25 1.64
C HIS A 4 -12.91 -1.99 1.38
N LYS A 5 -13.81 -2.00 0.38
CA LYS A 5 -14.75 -0.88 0.16
C LYS A 5 -15.78 -0.77 1.29
N VAL A 6 -16.24 -1.89 1.84
CA VAL A 6 -17.21 -1.93 2.95
C VAL A 6 -16.65 -1.24 4.20
N ILE A 7 -15.35 -1.41 4.49
CA ILE A 7 -14.70 -0.76 5.64
C ILE A 7 -14.29 0.70 5.37
N GLY A 8 -14.59 1.24 4.19
CA GLY A 8 -14.38 2.66 3.84
C GLY A 8 -13.19 2.95 2.93
N VAL A 9 -12.49 1.95 2.38
CA VAL A 9 -11.41 2.21 1.40
C VAL A 9 -12.02 2.66 0.06
N SER A 10 -11.65 3.86 -0.38
CA SER A 10 -12.13 4.46 -1.64
C SER A 10 -11.08 4.47 -2.75
N THR A 11 -9.80 4.52 -2.40
CA THR A 11 -8.67 4.56 -3.33
C THR A 11 -7.72 3.41 -3.05
N PHE A 12 -7.19 2.78 -4.10
CA PHE A 12 -6.28 1.65 -4.02
C PHE A 12 -5.05 1.94 -4.86
N PHE A 13 -3.88 1.97 -4.24
CA PHE A 13 -2.60 2.02 -4.94
C PHE A 13 -2.10 0.59 -5.13
N LEU A 14 -1.97 0.15 -6.39
CA LEU A 14 -1.48 -1.19 -6.72
C LEU A 14 -0.15 -1.08 -7.46
N PHE A 15 0.93 -1.51 -6.81
CA PHE A 15 2.25 -1.60 -7.44
C PHE A 15 2.30 -2.86 -8.30
N VAL A 16 2.52 -2.71 -9.60
CA VAL A 16 2.46 -3.82 -10.57
C VAL A 16 3.81 -4.02 -11.27
N GLU A 17 4.22 -5.29 -11.34
CA GLU A 17 5.37 -5.75 -12.11
C GLU A 17 5.06 -7.10 -12.78
N GLY A 18 5.88 -7.49 -13.76
CA GLY A 18 5.75 -8.76 -14.47
C GLY A 18 4.37 -8.97 -15.10
N LYS A 19 3.73 -10.10 -14.80
CA LYS A 19 2.42 -10.46 -15.36
C LYS A 19 1.30 -9.49 -14.95
N ALA A 20 1.38 -8.90 -13.76
CA ALA A 20 0.38 -7.94 -13.29
C ALA A 20 0.42 -6.62 -14.06
N ALA A 21 1.57 -6.29 -14.66
CA ALA A 21 1.77 -5.12 -15.51
C ALA A 21 1.48 -5.39 -17.00
N SER A 22 1.01 -6.60 -17.38
CA SER A 22 0.68 -6.89 -18.77
C SER A 22 -0.53 -6.06 -19.22
N PRO A 23 -0.60 -5.64 -20.50
CA PRO A 23 -1.70 -4.79 -20.98
C PRO A 23 -3.09 -5.36 -20.68
N GLU A 24 -3.26 -6.68 -20.78
CA GLU A 24 -4.53 -7.36 -20.54
C GLU A 24 -4.93 -7.29 -19.06
N VAL A 25 -3.99 -7.53 -18.14
CA VAL A 25 -4.24 -7.51 -16.70
C VAL A 25 -4.42 -6.09 -16.20
N SER A 26 -3.52 -5.18 -16.59
CA SER A 26 -3.60 -3.77 -16.21
C SER A 26 -4.91 -3.13 -16.64
N LYS A 27 -5.37 -3.40 -17.87
CA LYS A 27 -6.65 -2.86 -18.36
C LYS A 27 -7.84 -3.30 -17.50
N VAL A 28 -7.82 -4.54 -17.01
CA VAL A 28 -8.85 -5.04 -16.10
C VAL A 28 -8.75 -4.33 -14.75
N LEU A 29 -7.55 -4.20 -14.18
CA LEU A 29 -7.35 -3.54 -12.89
C LEU A 29 -7.72 -2.05 -12.93
N GLU A 30 -7.35 -1.33 -14.00
CA GLU A 30 -7.70 0.08 -14.23
C GLU A 30 -9.20 0.30 -14.38
N SER A 31 -9.95 -0.70 -14.85
CA SER A 31 -11.42 -0.60 -14.94
C SER A 31 -12.11 -0.56 -13.57
N ILE A 32 -11.41 -0.96 -12.50
CA ILE A 32 -11.96 -0.97 -11.15
C ILE A 32 -11.93 0.45 -10.57
N THR A 33 -13.10 1.01 -10.29
CA THR A 33 -13.22 2.35 -9.70
C THR A 33 -12.41 2.48 -8.41
N GLY A 34 -11.55 3.50 -8.36
CA GLY A 34 -10.68 3.82 -7.24
C GLY A 34 -9.28 3.20 -7.32
N VAL A 35 -9.02 2.32 -8.29
CA VAL A 35 -7.68 1.75 -8.51
C VAL A 35 -6.79 2.75 -9.23
N LYS A 36 -5.57 2.90 -8.70
CA LYS A 36 -4.44 3.57 -9.32
C LYS A 36 -3.33 2.53 -9.45
N LEU A 37 -2.93 2.23 -10.68
CA LEU A 37 -1.78 1.37 -10.93
C LEU A 37 -0.48 2.17 -10.87
N ILE A 38 0.51 1.62 -10.17
CA ILE A 38 1.86 2.14 -10.09
C ILE A 38 2.76 1.12 -10.76
N TYR A 39 3.24 1.45 -11.95
CA TYR A 39 4.14 0.58 -12.69
C TYR A 39 5.56 0.69 -12.15
N ARG A 40 6.28 -0.43 -12.19
CA ARG A 40 7.72 -0.46 -11.96
C ARG A 40 8.46 0.24 -13.12
N THR A 41 8.64 1.54 -13.03
CA THR A 41 9.41 2.33 -14.00
C THR A 41 10.77 2.76 -13.44
N LYS A 42 11.68 3.19 -14.31
CA LYS A 42 12.99 3.73 -13.89
C LYS A 42 12.84 4.98 -13.02
N GLU A 43 11.85 5.81 -13.31
CA GLU A 43 11.58 7.02 -12.55
C GLU A 43 11.15 6.68 -11.12
N LEU A 44 10.31 5.66 -10.95
CA LEU A 44 9.93 5.15 -9.62
C LEU A 44 11.14 4.58 -8.88
N GLU A 45 12.00 3.84 -9.59
CA GLU A 45 13.25 3.31 -9.03
C GLU A 45 14.18 4.41 -8.52
N GLU A 46 14.38 5.45 -9.30
CA GLU A 46 15.19 6.60 -8.92
C GLU A 46 14.57 7.39 -7.76
N GLN A 47 13.24 7.49 -7.71
CA GLN A 47 12.54 8.11 -6.59
C GLN A 47 12.74 7.30 -5.30
N GLN A 48 12.59 5.97 -5.38
CA GLN A 48 12.84 5.06 -4.26
C GLN A 48 14.29 5.08 -3.80
N ALA A 49 15.25 5.18 -4.73
CA ALA A 49 16.68 5.28 -4.40
C ALA A 49 17.05 6.58 -3.65
N ARG A 50 16.17 7.59 -3.69
CA ARG A 50 16.31 8.87 -2.98
C ARG A 50 15.43 8.97 -1.74
N SER A 51 14.66 7.93 -1.42
CA SER A 51 13.73 7.95 -0.30
C SER A 51 14.46 7.80 1.04
N GLN A 52 13.78 8.09 2.16
CA GLN A 52 14.43 8.03 3.47
C GLN A 52 14.74 6.58 3.84
N ILE A 53 13.79 5.66 3.60
CA ILE A 53 13.93 4.24 3.95
C ILE A 53 15.10 3.57 3.23
N TRP A 54 15.51 4.10 2.07
CA TRP A 54 16.65 3.58 1.31
C TRP A 54 17.96 3.58 2.11
N ASN A 55 18.14 4.59 2.96
CA ASN A 55 19.35 4.74 3.76
C ASN A 55 19.24 4.08 5.15
N GLU A 56 18.12 3.45 5.47
CA GLU A 56 17.93 2.79 6.75
C GLU A 56 18.81 1.54 6.86
N THR A 57 19.52 1.42 7.98
CA THR A 57 20.47 0.33 8.21
C THR A 57 19.80 -1.04 8.23
N TRP A 58 18.54 -1.10 8.71
CA TRP A 58 17.77 -2.34 8.73
C TRP A 58 17.40 -2.80 7.30
N LEU A 59 17.08 -1.88 6.38
CA LEU A 59 16.66 -2.22 5.02
C LEU A 59 17.86 -2.48 4.08
N SER A 60 18.87 -1.61 4.12
CA SER A 60 20.05 -1.67 3.25
C SER A 60 20.82 -2.98 3.35
N SER A 61 20.76 -3.67 4.50
CA SER A 61 21.35 -5.00 4.72
C SER A 61 20.74 -6.12 3.85
N PHE A 62 19.62 -5.84 3.17
CA PHE A 62 18.89 -6.79 2.33
C PHE A 62 19.06 -6.55 0.83
N PHE A 63 19.61 -5.41 0.39
CA PHE A 63 19.66 -5.01 -1.03
C PHE A 63 20.41 -5.98 -1.96
N TYR A 64 21.40 -6.70 -1.42
CA TYR A 64 22.23 -7.63 -2.18
C TYR A 64 21.85 -9.10 -1.95
N LYS A 65 20.76 -9.36 -1.21
CA LYS A 65 20.30 -10.72 -0.91
C LYS A 65 19.18 -11.12 -1.89
N PRO A 66 19.27 -12.30 -2.52
CA PRO A 66 18.27 -12.75 -3.50
C PRO A 66 16.98 -13.27 -2.82
N CYS A 67 15.99 -13.63 -3.65
CA CYS A 67 14.73 -14.26 -3.23
C CYS A 67 13.87 -13.34 -2.34
N ASN A 68 13.37 -13.85 -1.21
CA ASN A 68 12.41 -13.15 -0.35
C ASN A 68 12.92 -11.79 0.15
N TYR A 69 14.24 -11.59 0.22
CA TYR A 69 14.82 -10.32 0.61
C TYR A 69 14.62 -9.22 -0.44
N GLU A 70 14.68 -9.57 -1.73
CA GLU A 70 14.37 -8.63 -2.81
C GLU A 70 12.90 -8.20 -2.74
N LEU A 71 11.99 -9.16 -2.48
CA LEU A 71 10.57 -8.86 -2.31
C LEU A 71 10.33 -7.96 -1.09
N PHE A 72 10.95 -8.26 0.05
CA PHE A 72 10.87 -7.46 1.27
C PHE A 72 11.35 -6.01 1.04
N VAL A 73 12.44 -5.83 0.30
CA VAL A 73 12.95 -4.51 -0.09
C VAL A 73 11.93 -3.76 -0.94
N LYS A 74 11.40 -4.40 -1.98
CA LYS A 74 10.40 -3.78 -2.87
C LYS A 74 9.14 -3.40 -2.11
N GLN A 75 8.60 -4.28 -1.25
CA GLN A 75 7.43 -4.00 -0.44
C GLN A 75 7.65 -2.80 0.50
N SER A 76 8.82 -2.73 1.15
CA SER A 76 9.18 -1.62 2.05
C SER A 76 9.26 -0.30 1.29
N LEU A 77 9.88 -0.28 0.11
CA LEU A 77 9.98 0.91 -0.74
C LEU A 77 8.62 1.32 -1.31
N ASN A 78 7.79 0.35 -1.70
CA ASN A 78 6.43 0.61 -2.18
C ASN A 78 5.56 1.20 -1.07
N MET A 79 5.71 0.72 0.17
CA MET A 79 5.00 1.26 1.34
C MET A 79 5.35 2.73 1.57
N GLU A 80 6.63 3.12 1.53
CA GLU A 80 7.02 4.53 1.67
C GLU A 80 6.45 5.39 0.52
N MET A 81 6.52 4.89 -0.72
CA MET A 81 5.93 5.62 -1.86
C MET A 81 4.42 5.75 -1.73
N ALA A 82 3.72 4.73 -1.25
CA ALA A 82 2.28 4.79 -0.99
C ALA A 82 1.92 5.83 0.08
N ILE A 83 2.73 5.93 1.15
CA ILE A 83 2.56 6.97 2.19
C ILE A 83 2.69 8.36 1.58
N VAL A 84 3.72 8.61 0.75
CA VAL A 84 3.92 9.89 0.07
C VAL A 84 2.73 10.21 -0.85
N MET A 85 2.32 9.25 -1.68
CA MET A 85 1.19 9.43 -2.60
C MET A 85 -0.13 9.69 -1.86
N ALA A 86 -0.38 9.01 -0.74
CA ALA A 86 -1.56 9.21 0.08
C ALA A 86 -1.58 10.59 0.74
N ARG A 87 -0.43 11.04 1.26
CA ARG A 87 -0.27 12.36 1.85
C ARG A 87 -0.51 13.46 0.82
N ASP A 88 0.09 13.33 -0.36
CA ASP A 88 -0.05 14.32 -1.45
C ASP A 88 -1.50 14.36 -1.99
N ALA A 89 -2.23 13.24 -1.89
CA ALA A 89 -3.65 13.16 -2.22
C ALA A 89 -4.58 13.62 -1.07
N GLY A 90 -4.04 14.04 0.08
CA GLY A 90 -4.82 14.50 1.23
C GLY A 90 -5.67 13.40 1.89
N MET A 91 -5.19 12.15 1.89
CA MET A 91 -5.89 11.04 2.53
C MET A 91 -5.75 11.10 4.06
N ASP A 92 -6.86 10.88 4.77
CA ASP A 92 -6.91 10.91 6.24
C ASP A 92 -6.24 9.68 6.88
N TRP A 93 -6.26 8.53 6.19
CA TRP A 93 -5.71 7.27 6.68
C TRP A 93 -5.32 6.36 5.51
N ILE A 94 -4.44 5.41 5.80
CA ILE A 94 -4.04 4.35 4.88
C ILE A 94 -4.07 3.00 5.59
N ILE A 95 -4.22 1.93 4.80
CA ILE A 95 -3.98 0.57 5.23
C ILE A 95 -3.12 -0.11 4.17
N HIS A 96 -2.05 -0.78 4.60
CA HIS A 96 -1.23 -1.62 3.75
C HIS A 96 -1.66 -3.08 3.97
N LEU A 97 -1.92 -3.80 2.88
CA LEU A 97 -2.32 -5.21 2.88
C LEU A 97 -1.60 -5.90 1.74
N ASP A 98 -1.11 -7.12 1.98
CA ASP A 98 -0.56 -7.95 0.93
C ASP A 98 -1.66 -8.42 -0.04
N THR A 99 -1.26 -8.79 -1.26
CA THR A 99 -2.24 -9.12 -2.32
C THR A 99 -3.03 -10.40 -2.06
N ASP A 100 -2.55 -11.26 -1.18
CA ASP A 100 -3.19 -12.49 -0.72
C ASP A 100 -3.91 -12.32 0.63
N GLU A 101 -3.87 -11.13 1.22
CA GLU A 101 -4.58 -10.80 2.45
C GLU A 101 -5.99 -10.25 2.18
N LEU A 102 -6.88 -10.50 3.14
CA LEU A 102 -8.26 -10.04 3.09
C LEU A 102 -8.69 -9.53 4.46
N LEU A 103 -9.14 -8.28 4.52
CA LEU A 103 -9.79 -7.74 5.72
C LEU A 103 -11.32 -7.88 5.57
N HIS A 104 -11.89 -8.84 6.30
CA HIS A 104 -13.32 -9.12 6.32
C HIS A 104 -13.99 -8.45 7.55
N PRO A 105 -15.07 -7.67 7.40
CA PRO A 105 -15.70 -6.90 8.50
C PRO A 105 -16.52 -7.76 9.50
N ALA A 106 -16.22 -9.06 9.62
CA ALA A 106 -16.86 -10.05 10.52
C ALA A 106 -18.41 -10.05 10.57
N GLY A 107 -19.10 -9.46 9.59
CA GLY A 107 -20.56 -9.45 9.49
C GLY A 107 -21.26 -8.26 10.17
N ALA A 108 -20.53 -7.36 10.85
CA ALA A 108 -21.12 -6.16 11.41
C ALA A 108 -21.18 -5.06 10.33
N LYS A 109 -22.39 -4.76 9.83
CA LYS A 109 -22.62 -3.71 8.82
C LYS A 109 -22.13 -2.32 9.24
N GLU A 110 -21.86 -2.12 10.53
CA GLU A 110 -21.52 -0.83 11.13
C GLU A 110 -20.01 -0.65 11.36
N TYR A 111 -19.17 -1.65 11.08
CA TYR A 111 -17.72 -1.52 11.22
C TYR A 111 -17.12 -0.70 10.07
N SER A 112 -17.03 0.60 10.27
CA SER A 112 -16.26 1.54 9.45
C SER A 112 -14.89 1.77 10.10
N LEU A 113 -13.80 1.45 9.40
CA LEU A 113 -12.45 1.79 9.89
C LEU A 113 -12.32 3.29 10.11
N ARG A 114 -12.98 4.11 9.29
CA ARG A 114 -13.02 5.56 9.49
C ARG A 114 -13.64 5.93 10.84
N GLN A 115 -14.73 5.28 11.24
CA GLN A 115 -15.34 5.54 12.55
C GLN A 115 -14.43 5.08 13.69
N LEU A 116 -13.85 3.90 13.56
CA LEU A 116 -12.88 3.40 14.55
C LEU A 116 -11.71 4.37 14.73
N LEU A 117 -11.14 4.88 13.64
CA LEU A 117 -10.02 5.84 13.69
C LEU A 117 -10.43 7.21 14.24
N LEU A 118 -11.69 7.65 14.04
CA LEU A 118 -12.21 8.87 14.66
C LEU A 118 -12.33 8.74 16.18
N ASP A 119 -12.59 7.53 16.67
CA ASP A 119 -12.71 7.25 18.11
C ASP A 119 -11.33 7.10 18.79
N VAL A 120 -10.24 7.01 18.02
CA VAL A 120 -8.86 7.01 18.55
C VAL A 120 -8.50 8.44 18.97
N PRO A 121 -8.09 8.66 20.23
CA PRO A 121 -7.64 9.98 20.68
C PRO A 121 -6.46 10.48 19.83
N GLY A 122 -6.49 11.76 19.46
CA GLY A 122 -5.48 12.36 18.56
C GLY A 122 -4.04 12.41 19.12
N ASN A 123 -3.82 11.94 20.35
CA ASN A 123 -2.52 11.81 20.99
C ASN A 123 -1.99 10.36 21.04
N VAL A 124 -2.64 9.43 20.33
CA VAL A 124 -2.18 8.05 20.21
C VAL A 124 -1.26 7.95 19.00
N ASP A 125 0.03 7.74 19.26
CA ASP A 125 1.05 7.56 18.21
C ASP A 125 1.10 6.11 17.69
N MET A 126 0.65 5.14 18.51
CA MET A 126 0.62 3.71 18.17
C MET A 126 -0.46 3.00 18.98
N ALA A 127 -1.32 2.22 18.31
CA ALA A 127 -2.24 1.29 18.94
C ALA A 127 -1.92 -0.13 18.44
N GLY A 128 -1.69 -1.06 19.37
CA GLY A 128 -1.40 -2.46 19.05
C GLY A 128 -2.62 -3.36 19.30
N GLY A 129 -2.88 -4.28 18.37
CA GLY A 129 -3.89 -5.33 18.46
C GLY A 129 -3.34 -6.64 17.92
#